data_AF-A0A1V5W385-F1
#
_entry.id   AF-A0A1V5W385-F1
#
_cell.length_a   1.000
_cell.length_b   1.000
_cell.length_c   1.000
_cell.angle_alpha   90.00
_cell.angle_beta   90.00
_cell.angle_gamma   90.00
#
_symmetry.space_group_name_H-M   'P 1'
#
loop_
_entity.id
_entity.type
_entity.pdbx_description
1 polymer ?
#
loop_
_entity_poly.entity_id
_entity_poly.type
_entity_poly.pdbx_seq_one_letter_code
_entity_poly.pdbx_strand_id
1 'polypeptide(L)'
;MKAKAKIEKSNKDDSLFGLLSSYKQFNSYVRVFDDEEHDEIILAITSNPKFWKNMPESYLSLKELKRLELGVDKLSIKYVEPSHILKTLGPSLGLKIGTDKLTTDDSLKEKGYYCIKISRKSMPKVIKGVKQLINMSPQKKYEILEKSLFSE
;
A
#
# COMPACT_ATOMS: atom_id res chain seq x y z
N MET A 1 -53.74 3.83 -10.87
CA MET A 1 -52.63 4.25 -11.76
C MET A 1 -51.36 3.51 -11.34
N LYS A 2 -50.79 2.67 -12.21
CA LYS A 2 -49.56 1.90 -11.92
C LYS A 2 -48.33 2.80 -12.15
N ALA A 3 -47.57 3.06 -11.10
CA ALA A 3 -46.29 3.76 -11.21
C ALA A 3 -45.30 2.88 -12.00
N LYS A 4 -44.84 3.38 -13.16
CA LYS A 4 -43.74 2.77 -13.92
C LYS A 4 -42.47 2.91 -13.08
N ALA A 5 -41.94 1.79 -12.58
CA ALA A 5 -40.59 1.73 -12.06
C ALA A 5 -39.63 2.16 -13.18
N LYS A 6 -39.01 3.33 -13.01
CA LYS A 6 -37.97 3.84 -13.89
C LYS A 6 -36.74 2.96 -13.64
N ILE A 7 -36.53 1.96 -14.49
CA ILE A 7 -35.30 1.18 -14.50
C ILE A 7 -34.20 2.17 -14.90
N GLU A 8 -33.49 2.70 -13.90
CA GLU A 8 -32.22 3.36 -14.11
C GLU A 8 -31.29 2.31 -14.72
N LYS A 9 -31.15 2.34 -16.04
CA LYS A 9 -29.97 1.79 -16.68
C LYS A 9 -28.79 2.58 -16.11
N SER A 10 -28.16 2.05 -15.06
CA SER A 10 -26.85 2.54 -14.67
C SER A 10 -25.98 2.35 -15.90
N ASN A 11 -25.63 3.45 -16.58
CA ASN A 11 -24.53 3.42 -17.54
C ASN A 11 -23.31 2.98 -16.73
N LYS A 12 -23.01 1.68 -16.74
CA LYS A 12 -21.76 1.17 -16.21
C LYS A 12 -20.69 1.74 -17.12
N ASP A 13 -19.96 2.71 -16.58
CA ASP A 13 -18.79 3.25 -17.24
C ASP A 13 -17.70 2.16 -17.17
N ASP A 14 -17.53 1.44 -18.28
CA ASP A 14 -16.51 0.40 -18.43
C ASP A 14 -15.11 1.01 -18.65
N SER A 15 -14.96 2.33 -18.58
CA SER A 15 -13.63 2.95 -18.51
C SER A 15 -12.91 2.50 -17.24
N LEU A 16 -11.58 2.49 -17.31
CA LEU A 16 -10.74 2.14 -16.15
C LEU A 16 -11.03 3.01 -14.92
N PHE A 17 -11.41 4.28 -15.12
CA PHE A 17 -11.81 5.16 -14.03
C PHE A 17 -13.18 4.80 -13.46
N GLY A 18 -14.13 4.41 -14.31
CA GLY A 18 -15.41 3.86 -13.90
C GLY A 18 -15.26 2.58 -13.09
N LEU A 19 -14.42 1.66 -13.54
CA LEU A 19 -14.10 0.41 -12.82
C LEU A 19 -13.43 0.68 -11.46
N LEU A 20 -12.44 1.57 -11.41
CA LEU A 20 -11.79 1.96 -10.14
C LEU A 20 -12.72 2.74 -9.22
N SER A 21 -13.81 3.32 -9.73
CA SER A 21 -14.72 4.15 -8.94
C SER A 21 -15.41 3.38 -7.82
N SER A 22 -15.68 2.08 -8.04
CA SER A 22 -16.23 1.16 -7.05
C SER A 22 -15.32 0.92 -5.84
N TYR A 23 -14.05 1.32 -5.96
CA TYR A 23 -13.00 1.13 -4.95
C TYR A 23 -12.50 2.44 -4.36
N LYS A 24 -13.21 3.56 -4.57
CA LYS A 24 -12.84 4.90 -4.07
C LYS A 24 -12.61 4.96 -2.55
N GLN A 25 -13.30 4.11 -1.79
CA GLN A 25 -13.14 4.00 -0.34
C GLN A 25 -11.78 3.43 0.07
N PHE A 26 -11.15 2.61 -0.77
CA PHE A 26 -9.89 1.95 -0.45
C PHE A 26 -8.71 2.91 -0.56
N ASN A 27 -7.90 2.91 0.49
CA ASN A 27 -6.68 3.68 0.56
C ASN A 27 -5.63 2.85 1.30
N SER A 28 -4.39 2.97 0.86
CA SER A 28 -3.22 2.50 1.61
C SER A 28 -2.30 3.67 1.89
N TYR A 29 -1.72 3.70 3.08
CA TYR A 29 -0.81 4.72 3.55
C TYR A 29 0.53 4.09 3.86
N VAL A 30 1.59 4.78 3.48
CA VAL A 30 2.95 4.28 3.54
C VAL A 30 3.77 5.14 4.49
N ARG A 31 4.63 4.52 5.29
CA ARG A 31 5.70 5.19 6.04
C ARG A 31 7.02 4.50 5.81
N VAL A 32 8.10 5.27 5.79
CA VAL A 32 9.47 4.74 5.70
C VAL A 32 10.23 5.28 6.91
N PHE A 33 10.85 4.38 7.66
CA PHE A 33 11.69 4.72 8.80
C PHE A 33 13.13 4.30 8.51
N ASP A 34 14.07 5.15 8.91
CA ASP A 34 15.51 4.89 8.86
C ASP A 34 15.97 4.55 10.28
N ASP A 35 16.42 3.32 10.48
CA ASP A 35 16.98 2.82 11.73
C ASP A 35 18.50 2.76 11.62
N GLU A 36 19.14 3.80 12.13
CA GLU A 36 20.60 3.91 12.09
C GLU A 36 21.28 2.98 13.10
N GLU A 37 20.59 2.59 14.18
CA GLU A 37 21.15 1.76 15.24
C GLU A 37 21.29 0.30 14.78
N HIS A 38 20.29 -0.22 14.06
CA HIS A 38 20.25 -1.60 13.59
C HIS A 38 20.71 -1.78 12.12
N ASP A 39 21.12 -0.70 11.43
CA ASP A 39 21.41 -0.67 9.99
C ASP A 39 20.23 -1.21 9.15
N GLU A 40 19.01 -0.78 9.49
CA GLU A 40 17.77 -1.20 8.86
C GLU A 40 16.93 -0.03 8.33
N ILE A 41 16.09 -0.35 7.35
CA ILE A 41 15.02 0.52 6.86
C ILE A 41 13.73 -0.25 6.98
N ILE A 42 12.74 0.45 7.50
CA ILE A 42 11.43 -0.14 7.74
C ILE A 42 10.43 0.54 6.82
N LEU A 43 9.81 -0.25 5.94
CA LEU A 43 8.68 0.19 5.14
C LEU A 43 7.39 -0.35 5.77
N ALA A 44 6.53 0.55 6.22
CA ALA A 44 5.25 0.24 6.83
C ALA A 44 4.08 0.63 5.91
N ILE A 45 3.02 -0.17 5.91
CA ILE A 45 1.79 0.08 5.16
C ILE A 45 0.55 -0.20 6.02
N THR A 46 -0.49 0.63 5.88
CA THR A 46 -1.78 0.48 6.57
C THR A 46 -2.94 0.96 5.70
N SER A 47 -4.16 0.50 5.97
CA SER A 47 -5.39 1.02 5.36
C SER A 47 -5.90 2.28 6.06
N ASN A 48 -5.48 2.54 7.31
CA ASN A 48 -5.92 3.68 8.09
C ASN A 48 -4.77 4.26 8.95
N PRO A 49 -4.40 5.55 8.79
CA PRO A 49 -3.31 6.16 9.56
C PRO A 49 -3.53 6.12 11.08
N LYS A 50 -4.76 5.93 11.55
CA LYS A 50 -5.04 5.76 12.98
C LYS A 50 -4.39 4.50 13.56
N PHE A 51 -4.04 3.51 12.75
CA PHE A 51 -3.39 2.28 13.19
C PHE A 51 -1.88 2.45 13.44
N TRP A 52 -1.28 3.57 13.08
CA TRP A 52 0.12 3.86 13.41
C TRP A 52 0.40 3.86 14.91
N LYS A 53 -0.57 4.22 15.75
CA LYS A 53 -0.45 4.16 17.20
C LYS A 53 -0.34 2.72 17.76
N ASN A 54 -0.70 1.72 16.97
CA ASN A 54 -0.63 0.31 17.36
C ASN A 54 0.74 -0.29 17.02
N MET A 55 1.59 0.45 16.30
CA MET A 55 2.97 0.03 16.05
C MET A 55 3.76 0.05 17.36
N PRO A 56 4.76 -0.83 17.53
CA PRO A 56 5.58 -0.83 18.74
C PRO A 56 6.32 0.49 18.88
N GLU A 57 6.50 0.95 20.12
CA GLU A 57 7.14 2.24 20.41
C GLU A 57 8.53 2.37 19.80
N SER A 58 9.26 1.26 19.68
CA SER A 58 10.57 1.19 19.03
C SER A 58 10.57 1.70 17.60
N TYR A 59 9.44 1.65 16.88
CA TYR A 59 9.32 2.18 15.52
C TYR A 59 8.97 3.67 15.53
N LEU A 60 8.22 4.13 16.53
CA LEU A 60 7.78 5.51 16.66
C LEU A 60 8.93 6.45 17.03
N SER A 61 9.97 5.93 17.69
CA SER A 61 11.21 6.65 17.99
C SER A 61 12.17 6.76 16.80
N LEU A 62 11.95 6.00 15.72
CA LEU A 62 12.83 6.02 14.56
C LEU A 62 12.62 7.28 13.71
N LYS A 63 13.64 7.61 12.93
CA LYS A 63 13.58 8.72 11.98
C LYS A 63 12.63 8.37 10.82
N GLU A 64 11.45 8.99 10.79
CA GLU A 64 10.53 8.90 9.64
C GLU A 64 11.04 9.75 8.47
N LEU A 65 11.24 9.13 7.30
CA LEU A 65 11.60 9.83 6.06
C LEU A 65 10.38 10.55 5.49
N LYS A 66 10.49 11.87 5.35
CA LYS A 66 9.42 12.71 4.82
C LYS A 66 9.26 12.55 3.32
N ARG A 67 8.08 12.93 2.81
CA ARG A 67 7.76 12.92 1.37
C ARG A 67 8.81 13.61 0.48
N LEU A 68 9.40 14.72 0.96
CA LEU A 68 10.42 15.48 0.22
C LEU A 68 11.74 14.71 0.15
N GLU A 69 12.15 14.06 1.25
CA GLU A 69 13.35 13.21 1.30
C GLU A 69 13.19 11.99 0.38
N LEU A 70 11.97 11.45 0.33
CA LEU A 70 11.60 10.36 -0.56
C LEU A 70 11.35 10.81 -2.00
N GLY A 71 11.31 12.11 -2.30
CA GLY A 71 11.02 12.65 -3.63
C GLY A 71 9.66 12.21 -4.20
N VAL A 72 8.61 12.28 -3.39
CA VAL A 72 7.21 11.97 -3.76
C VAL A 72 6.26 13.05 -3.27
N ASP A 73 5.14 13.24 -3.98
CA ASP A 73 4.15 14.27 -3.62
C ASP A 73 3.27 13.86 -2.42
N LYS A 74 3.06 12.55 -2.26
CA LYS A 74 2.17 11.93 -1.27
C LYS A 74 2.74 10.59 -0.80
N LEU A 75 2.24 10.10 0.33
CA LEU A 75 2.56 8.79 0.90
C LEU A 75 1.33 7.88 0.97
N SER A 76 0.45 8.00 -0.04
CA SER A 76 -0.79 7.21 -0.10
C SER A 76 -1.08 6.70 -1.50
N ILE A 77 -1.74 5.54 -1.53
CA ILE A 77 -2.17 4.81 -2.72
C ILE A 77 -3.69 4.75 -2.67
N LYS A 78 -4.36 5.36 -3.64
CA LYS A 78 -5.82 5.30 -3.76
C LYS A 78 -6.26 4.01 -4.46
N TYR A 79 -7.49 3.60 -4.18
CA TYR A 79 -8.22 2.49 -4.79
C TYR A 79 -7.77 1.09 -4.37
N VAL A 80 -6.72 0.97 -3.55
CA VAL A 80 -6.11 -0.31 -3.20
C VAL A 80 -5.86 -0.36 -1.69
N GLU A 81 -6.18 -1.48 -1.06
CA GLU A 81 -5.87 -1.77 0.34
C GLU A 81 -4.53 -2.50 0.49
N PRO A 82 -3.89 -2.46 1.68
CA PRO A 82 -2.62 -3.15 1.90
C PRO A 82 -2.70 -4.66 1.67
N SER A 83 -3.83 -5.26 2.06
CA SER A 83 -4.13 -6.68 1.85
C SER A 83 -4.08 -7.07 0.36
N HIS A 84 -4.64 -6.25 -0.52
CA HIS A 84 -4.61 -6.46 -1.97
C HIS A 84 -3.18 -6.40 -2.52
N ILE A 85 -2.40 -5.43 -2.02
CA ILE A 85 -0.99 -5.25 -2.39
C ILE A 85 -0.18 -6.47 -1.98
N LEU A 86 -0.34 -6.95 -0.75
CA LEU A 86 0.38 -8.13 -0.26
C LEU A 86 0.00 -9.41 -1.01
N LYS A 87 -1.30 -9.62 -1.24
CA LYS A 87 -1.77 -10.81 -1.98
C LYS A 87 -1.21 -10.85 -3.40
N THR A 88 -1.04 -9.70 -4.05
CA THR A 88 -0.61 -9.63 -5.45
C THR A 88 0.89 -9.46 -5.64
N LEU A 89 1.53 -8.59 -4.87
CA LEU A 89 2.94 -8.24 -5.00
C LEU A 89 3.84 -9.00 -4.02
N GLY A 90 3.24 -9.79 -3.12
CA GLY A 90 3.94 -10.59 -2.12
C GLY A 90 4.47 -9.77 -0.95
N PRO A 91 5.22 -10.44 -0.04
CA PRO A 91 5.70 -9.85 1.20
C PRO A 91 6.68 -8.70 0.98
N SER A 92 7.35 -8.63 -0.17
CA SER A 92 8.24 -7.52 -0.51
C SER A 92 7.52 -6.27 -0.99
N LEU A 93 6.18 -6.24 -1.04
CA LEU A 93 5.39 -5.11 -1.56
C LEU A 93 5.81 -4.69 -2.99
N GLY A 94 6.31 -5.64 -3.79
CA GLY A 94 6.80 -5.40 -5.15
C GLY A 94 8.19 -4.77 -5.24
N LEU A 95 8.91 -4.64 -4.11
CA LEU A 95 10.30 -4.22 -4.11
C LEU A 95 11.20 -5.29 -4.74
N LYS A 96 12.06 -4.87 -5.67
CA LYS A 96 13.08 -5.73 -6.31
C LYS A 96 14.28 -5.93 -5.38
N ILE A 97 14.04 -6.58 -4.24
CA ILE A 97 15.02 -6.90 -3.20
C ILE A 97 15.01 -8.42 -3.02
N GLY A 98 16.18 -9.02 -2.76
CA GLY A 98 16.27 -10.45 -2.46
C GLY A 98 15.46 -10.76 -1.19
N THR A 99 14.60 -11.78 -1.25
CA THR A 99 13.70 -12.18 -0.15
C THR A 99 14.46 -12.67 1.08
N ASP A 100 15.69 -13.15 0.88
CA ASP A 100 16.67 -13.56 1.88
C ASP A 100 17.13 -12.44 2.84
N LYS A 101 16.82 -11.18 2.52
CA LYS A 101 17.24 -10.00 3.30
C LYS A 101 16.09 -9.23 3.93
N LEU A 102 14.92 -9.86 4.01
CA LEU A 102 13.67 -9.18 4.36
C LEU A 102 13.02 -9.88 5.55
N THR A 103 12.79 -9.12 6.61
CA THR A 103 12.03 -9.55 7.78
C THR A 103 10.65 -8.90 7.73
N THR A 104 9.59 -9.69 7.90
CA THR A 104 8.20 -9.19 7.86
C THR A 104 7.58 -9.16 9.24
N ASP A 105 6.80 -8.12 9.52
CA ASP A 105 5.85 -8.06 10.63
C ASP A 105 4.45 -7.90 10.02
N ASP A 106 3.73 -9.02 9.89
CA ASP A 106 2.35 -9.02 9.42
C ASP A 106 1.38 -8.95 10.61
N SER A 107 1.07 -7.72 10.97
CA SER A 107 0.06 -7.40 11.98
C SER A 107 -1.19 -6.78 11.35
N LEU A 108 -1.49 -7.02 10.06
CA LEU A 108 -2.57 -6.31 9.38
C LEU A 108 -3.95 -6.66 9.93
N LYS A 109 -4.20 -7.94 10.18
CA LYS A 109 -5.50 -8.41 10.71
C LYS A 109 -5.70 -8.01 12.17
N GLU A 110 -4.64 -8.05 12.97
CA GLU A 110 -4.72 -7.83 14.41
C GLU A 110 -4.57 -6.36 14.80
N LYS A 111 -3.59 -5.66 14.22
CA LYS A 111 -3.20 -4.29 14.61
C LYS A 111 -3.37 -3.27 13.49
N GLY A 112 -3.63 -3.70 12.27
CA GLY A 112 -3.92 -2.83 11.13
C GLY A 112 -2.70 -2.31 10.38
N TYR A 113 -1.50 -2.87 10.57
CA TYR A 113 -0.29 -2.49 9.83
C TYR A 113 0.50 -3.70 9.36
N TYR A 114 1.26 -3.51 8.29
CA TYR A 114 2.28 -4.46 7.83
C TYR A 114 3.61 -3.73 7.71
N CYS A 115 4.70 -4.36 8.15
CA CYS A 115 6.03 -3.81 8.01
C CYS A 115 6.97 -4.81 7.35
N ILE A 116 7.90 -4.27 6.57
CA ILE A 116 9.10 -4.98 6.14
C ILE A 116 10.31 -4.25 6.67
N LYS A 117 11.24 -5.01 7.23
CA LYS A 117 12.58 -4.55 7.61
C LYS A 117 13.57 -5.05 6.60
N ILE A 118 14.42 -4.16 6.15
CA ILE A 118 15.39 -4.39 5.08
C ILE A 118 16.70 -3.74 5.50
N SER A 119 17.83 -4.38 5.22
CA SER A 119 19.14 -3.74 5.43
C SER A 119 19.23 -2.37 4.76
N ARG A 120 19.77 -1.39 5.49
CA ARG A 120 19.96 0.01 5.07
C ARG A 120 20.79 0.14 3.80
N LYS A 121 21.67 -0.82 3.52
CA LYS A 121 22.42 -0.94 2.23
C LYS A 121 21.51 -0.95 1.01
N SER A 122 20.24 -1.34 1.16
CA SER A 122 19.24 -1.34 0.10
C SER A 122 18.44 -0.03 -0.02
N MET A 123 18.77 1.03 0.73
CA MET A 123 18.06 2.33 0.75
C MET A 123 17.68 2.82 -0.65
N PRO A 124 18.59 2.88 -1.65
CA PRO A 124 18.22 3.41 -2.96
C PRO A 124 17.16 2.57 -3.66
N LYS A 125 17.16 1.25 -3.44
CA LYS A 125 16.15 0.32 -3.97
C LYS A 125 14.82 0.48 -3.23
N VAL A 126 14.85 0.68 -1.91
CA VAL A 126 13.64 0.93 -1.11
C VAL A 126 12.97 2.21 -1.56
N ILE A 127 13.69 3.32 -1.64
CA ILE A 127 13.16 4.61 -2.10
C ILE A 127 12.58 4.48 -3.51
N LYS A 128 13.30 3.82 -4.43
CA LYS A 128 12.82 3.57 -5.79
C LYS A 128 11.52 2.75 -5.81
N GLY A 129 11.45 1.68 -5.01
CA GLY A 129 10.26 0.84 -4.93
C GLY A 129 9.07 1.57 -4.31
N VAL A 130 9.28 2.36 -3.26
CA VAL A 130 8.24 3.20 -2.65
C VAL A 130 7.70 4.21 -3.65
N LYS A 131 8.58 4.88 -4.43
CA LYS A 131 8.17 5.76 -5.52
C LYS A 131 7.29 5.04 -6.54
N GLN A 132 7.67 3.83 -6.95
CA GLN A 132 6.90 3.02 -7.91
C GLN A 132 5.55 2.58 -7.33
N LEU A 133 5.53 2.17 -6.06
CA LEU A 133 4.34 1.71 -5.37
C LEU A 133 3.31 2.84 -5.20
N ILE A 134 3.75 4.04 -4.78
CA ILE A 134 2.87 5.19 -4.60
C ILE A 134 2.33 5.71 -5.94
N ASN A 135 3.17 5.70 -6.98
CA ASN A 135 2.84 6.23 -8.30
C ASN A 135 2.37 5.15 -9.28
N MET A 136 1.82 4.03 -8.78
CA MET A 136 1.23 3.01 -9.65
C MET A 136 0.18 3.61 -10.58
N SER A 137 0.25 3.20 -11.85
CA SER A 137 -0.74 3.57 -12.86
C SER A 137 -2.13 3.04 -12.48
N PRO A 138 -3.21 3.69 -12.95
CA PRO A 138 -4.57 3.16 -12.81
C PRO A 138 -4.69 1.70 -13.26
N GLN A 139 -3.99 1.33 -14.35
CA GLN A 139 -4.00 -0.03 -14.90
C GLN A 139 -3.40 -1.02 -13.89
N LYS A 140 -2.25 -0.67 -13.29
CA LYS A 140 -1.61 -1.54 -12.31
C LYS A 140 -2.44 -1.72 -11.04
N LYS A 141 -3.13 -0.65 -10.60
CA LYS A 141 -4.04 -0.73 -9.45
C LYS A 141 -5.21 -1.66 -9.73
N TYR A 142 -5.78 -1.57 -10.92
CA TYR A 142 -6.86 -2.45 -11.34
C TYR A 142 -6.39 -3.92 -11.44
N GLU A 143 -5.21 -4.17 -12.01
CA GLU A 143 -4.59 -5.51 -12.04
C GLU A 143 -4.41 -6.09 -10.61
N ILE A 144 -4.00 -5.27 -9.64
CA ILE A 144 -3.88 -5.69 -8.24
C ILE A 144 -5.26 -6.05 -7.67
N LEU A 145 -6.29 -5.25 -7.95
CA LEU A 145 -7.64 -5.54 -7.50
C LEU A 145 -8.15 -6.86 -8.08
N GLU A 146 -8.04 -7.05 -9.40
CA GLU A 146 -8.47 -8.29 -10.06
C GLU A 146 -7.76 -9.51 -9.48
N LYS A 147 -6.42 -9.46 -9.38
CA LYS A 147 -5.66 -10.58 -8.82
C LYS A 147 -6.02 -10.83 -7.35
N SER A 148 -6.19 -9.79 -6.55
CA SER A 148 -6.51 -9.98 -5.13
C SER A 148 -7.91 -10.52 -4.88
N LEU A 149 -8.90 -10.14 -5.70
CA LEU A 149 -10.30 -10.51 -5.53
C LEU A 149 -10.65 -11.86 -6.19
N PHE A 150 -9.96 -12.22 -7.27
CA PHE A 150 -10.29 -13.41 -8.08
C PHE A 150 -9.23 -14.51 -8.06
N SER A 151 -8.08 -14.33 -7.39
CA SER A 151 -7.17 -15.46 -7.15
C SER A 151 -7.66 -16.23 -5.92
N GLU A 152 -8.27 -17.38 -6.14
CA GLU A 152 -8.51 -18.43 -5.14
C GLU A 152 -7.24 -19.23 -4.87
#